data_AF-A0AAI8T780-F1
#
_entry.id   AF-A0AAI8T780-F1
#
_cell.length_a   1.000
_cell.length_b   1.000
_cell.length_c   1.000
_cell.angle_alpha   90.00
_cell.angle_beta   90.00
_cell.angle_gamma   90.00
#
_symmetry.space_group_name_H-M   'P 1'
#
loop_
_entity.id
_entity.type
_entity.pdbx_description
1 polymer ?
#
loop_
_entity_poly.entity_id
_entity_poly.type
_entity_poly.pdbx_seq_one_letter_code
_entity_poly.pdbx_strand_id
1 'polypeptide(L)' 'MIDDDKPRREAYSLQRIDEGRAIPIASFHSAAEALTVIPSLDERYRLMLGDRQIWPNESSLRHHDACAR' A
#
# COMPACT_ATOMS: atom_id res chain seq x y z
N MET A 1 16.44 26.85 -8.63
CA MET A 1 15.61 25.64 -8.84
C MET A 1 14.86 25.44 -7.54
N ILE A 2 13.53 25.42 -7.59
CA ILE A 2 12.68 25.31 -6.40
C ILE A 2 12.85 23.89 -5.87
N ASP A 3 13.62 23.75 -4.80
CA ASP A 3 13.60 22.58 -3.95
C ASP A 3 12.31 22.72 -3.14
N ASP A 4 11.23 22.14 -3.67
CA ASP A 4 10.00 21.90 -2.92
C ASP A 4 10.34 20.84 -1.86
N ASP A 5 11.09 21.24 -0.83
CA ASP A 5 11.21 20.54 0.46
C ASP A 5 9.85 20.64 1.13
N LYS A 6 8.87 19.99 0.52
CA LYS A 6 7.66 19.65 1.22
C LYS A 6 8.12 18.66 2.27
N PRO A 7 7.97 18.94 3.57
CA PRO A 7 8.25 17.92 4.58
C PRO A 7 7.46 16.70 4.12
N ARG A 8 8.16 15.60 3.87
CA ARG A 8 7.59 14.30 3.52
C ARG A 8 6.69 13.88 4.68
N ARG A 9 5.52 14.52 4.80
CA ARG A 9 4.45 14.11 5.68
C ARG A 9 4.17 12.70 5.24
N GLU A 10 4.47 11.77 6.13
CA GLU A 10 4.26 10.34 5.93
C GLU A 10 2.78 10.16 5.54
N ALA A 11 2.53 10.09 4.24
CA ALA A 11 1.21 9.99 3.66
C ALA A 11 1.02 8.56 3.18
N TYR A 12 -0.18 8.05 3.39
CA TYR A 12 -0.55 6.71 2.96
C TYR A 12 -0.84 6.76 1.47
N SER A 13 -0.02 6.13 0.64
CA SER A 13 -0.20 6.08 -0.81
C SER A 13 -0.81 4.75 -1.21
N LEU A 14 -2.01 4.79 -1.79
CA LEU A 14 -2.62 3.64 -2.43
C LEU A 14 -2.11 3.54 -3.86
N GLN A 15 -1.59 2.37 -4.20
CA GLN A 15 -1.06 2.06 -5.51
C GLN A 15 -1.80 0.87 -6.10
N ARG A 16 -2.12 0.93 -7.39
CA ARG A 16 -2.59 -0.22 -8.17
C ARG A 16 -1.40 -0.86 -8.88
N ILE A 17 -1.29 -2.17 -8.79
CA ILE A 17 -0.36 -2.99 -9.55
C ILE A 17 -1.03 -3.34 -10.89
N ASP A 18 -0.44 -2.87 -11.97
CA ASP A 18 -0.90 -3.12 -13.33
C ASP A 18 0.31 -3.51 -14.18
N GLU A 19 0.28 -4.71 -14.76
CA GLU A 19 1.39 -5.29 -15.54
C GLU A 19 2.77 -5.22 -14.84
N GLY A 20 2.79 -5.45 -13.52
CA GLY A 20 4.01 -5.39 -12.71
C GLY A 20 4.50 -3.98 -12.38
N ARG A 21 3.76 -2.94 -12.76
CA ARG A 21 4.04 -1.54 -12.42
C ARG A 21 3.12 -1.07 -11.30
N ALA A 22 3.68 -0.37 -10.33
CA ALA A 22 2.91 0.26 -9.28
C ALA A 22 2.52 1.68 -9.68
N ILE A 23 1.22 1.92 -9.84
CA ILE A 23 0.63 3.20 -10.25
C ILE A 23 -0.02 3.83 -9.01
N PRO A 24 0.43 4.99 -8.52
CA PRO A 24 -0.24 5.69 -7.42
C PRO A 24 -1.60 6.21 -7.89
N ILE A 25 -2.65 5.89 -7.14
CA ILE A 25 -4.04 6.26 -7.48
C ILE A 25 -4.70 7.14 -6.43
N ALA A 26 -4.25 7.09 -5.17
CA ALA A 26 -4.75 7.95 -4.10
C ALA A 26 -3.69 8.14 -3.00
N SER A 27 -3.80 9.25 -2.28
CA SER A 27 -3.00 9.54 -1.09
C SER A 27 -3.94 9.92 0.05
N PHE A 28 -3.75 9.33 1.22
CA PHE A 28 -4.50 9.62 2.43
C PHE A 28 -3.60 10.27 3.47
N HIS A 29 -4.19 11.20 4.22
CA HIS A 29 -3.51 11.89 5.31
C HIS A 29 -3.64 11.16 6.65
N SER A 30 -4.51 10.16 6.72
CA SER A 30 -4.79 9.38 7.92
C SER A 30 -4.81 7.89 7.65
N ALA A 31 -4.30 7.11 8.61
CA ALA A 31 -4.36 5.65 8.57
C ALA A 31 -5.82 5.17 8.50
N ALA A 32 -6.72 5.79 9.27
CA ALA A 32 -8.13 5.41 9.31
C ALA A 32 -8.79 5.48 7.92
N GLU A 33 -8.57 6.57 7.18
CA GLU A 33 -9.09 6.73 5.82
C GLU A 33 -8.51 5.66 4.89
N ALA A 34 -7.19 5.45 4.94
CA ALA A 34 -6.52 4.45 4.11
C ALA A 34 -7.00 3.01 4.42
N LEU A 35 -7.24 2.69 5.69
CA LEU A 35 -7.72 1.38 6.13
C LEU A 35 -9.20 1.15 5.75
N THR A 36 -10.03 2.20 5.68
CA THR A 36 -11.44 2.06 5.33
C THR A 36 -11.67 1.58 3.89
N VAL A 37 -10.73 1.84 2.99
CA VAL A 37 -10.85 1.41 1.59
C VAL A 37 -10.36 -0.02 1.38
N ILE A 38 -9.48 -0.54 2.24
CA ILE A 38 -8.87 -1.88 2.12
C ILE A 38 -9.88 -3.02 1.90
N PRO A 39 -11.02 -3.10 2.62
CA PRO A 39 -11.97 -4.20 2.44
C PRO A 39 -12.56 -4.29 1.02
N SER A 40 -12.50 -3.20 0.25
CA SER A 40 -12.99 -3.13 -1.12
C SER A 40 -11.90 -3.31 -2.18
N LEU A 41 -10.66 -3.59 -1.77
CA LEU A 41 -9.50 -3.72 -2.64
C LEU A 41 -9.06 -5.18 -2.78
N ASP A 42 -8.72 -5.57 -4.01
CA ASP A 42 -8.10 -6.87 -4.32
C ASP A 42 -6.56 -6.83 -4.21
N GLU A 43 -5.93 -7.99 -4.41
CA GLU A 43 -4.47 -8.18 -4.46
C GLU A 43 -3.71 -7.31 -5.47
N ARG A 44 -4.44 -6.72 -6.44
CA ARG A 44 -3.90 -5.77 -7.41
C ARG A 44 -3.68 -4.38 -6.82
N TYR A 45 -3.93 -4.18 -5.53
CA TYR A 45 -3.67 -2.92 -4.85
C TYR A 45 -2.69 -3.14 -3.71
N ARG A 46 -1.93 -2.09 -3.39
CA ARG A 46 -1.08 -2.05 -2.22
C ARG A 46 -1.14 -0.68 -1.57
N LEU A 47 -1.07 -0.67 -0.25
CA LEU A 47 -0.99 0.54 0.55
C LEU A 47 0.43 0.72 1.05
N MET A 48 1.02 1.87 0.76
CA MET A 48 2.36 2.27 1.17
C MET A 48 2.28 3.41 2.20
N LEU A 49 3.20 3.45 3.16
CA LEU A 49 3.45 4.60 4.03
C LEU A 49 4.92 4.99 3.84
N GLY A 50 5.16 6.06 3.07
CA GLY A 50 6.50 6.34 2.58
C GLY A 50 7.03 5.16 1.74
N ASP A 51 8.14 4.57 2.17
CA ASP A 51 8.76 3.41 1.52
C ASP A 51 8.24 2.05 2.03
N ARG A 52 7.44 2.05 3.10
CA ARG A 52 6.97 0.84 3.77
C ARG A 52 5.64 0.37 3.21
N GLN A 53 5.55 -0.89 2.76
CA GLN A 53 4.26 -1.52 2.44
C GLN A 53 3.51 -1.88 3.74
N ILE A 54 2.27 -1.40 3.85
CA ILE A 54 1.36 -1.64 4.97
C ILE A 54 0.32 -2.70 4.61
N TRP A 55 -0.07 -2.79 3.34
CA TRP A 55 -1.03 -3.77 2.84
C TRP A 55 -0.77 -4.12 1.36
N PRO A 56 -1.04 -5.36 0.90
CA PRO A 56 -1.33 -6.54 1.70
C PRO A 56 -0.14 -6.90 2.60
N ASN A 57 -0.43 -7.35 3.82
CA ASN A 57 0.61 -7.75 4.76
C ASN A 57 1.23 -9.06 4.24
N GLU A 58 2.52 -9.04 3.89
CA GLU A 58 3.23 -10.20 3.32
C GLU A 58 3.17 -11.44 4.23
N SER A 59 2.84 -11.27 5.51
CA SER A 59 2.58 -12.37 6.44
C SER A 59 1.41 -13.28 6.04
N SER A 60 0.45 -12.82 5.24
CA SER A 60 -0.70 -13.63 4.82
C SER A 60 -0.40 -14.56 3.64
N LEU A 61 0.70 -14.34 2.90
CA LEU A 61 1.10 -15.19 1.76
C LEU A 61 1.89 -16.43 2.19
N ARG A 62 2.42 -16.47 3.43
CA ARG A 62 3.22 -17.61 3.92
C ARG A 62 2.44 -18.66 4.72
N HIS A 63 1.13 -18.46 4.94
CA HIS A 63 0.33 -19.40 5.74
C HIS A 63 -0.46 -20.44 4.92
N HIS A 64 -0.24 -20.53 3.60
CA HIS A 64 -0.90 -21.54 2.78
C HIS A 64 0.02 -22.65 2.24
N ASP A 65 1.24 -22.78 2.77
CA ASP A 65 2.18 -23.86 2.39
C ASP A 65 2.68 -24.71 3.58
N ALA A 66 2.08 -24.56 4.76
CA ALA A 66 2.41 -25.39 5.93
C ALA A 66 1.33 -26.44 6.27
N CYS A 67 0.50 -26.82 5.30
CA CYS A 67 -0.42 -27.95 5.42
C CYS A 67 -0.39 -28.81 4.15
N ALA A 68 0.81 -29.28 3.77
CA ALA A 68 0.97 -30.35 2.79
C ALA A 68 1.86 -31.44 3.40
N ARG A 69 1.20 -32.24 4.25
CA ARG A 69 1.39 -33.69 4.48
C ARG A 69 2.68 -34.22 5.11
#